data_AF-A0AA36CQM7-F1
#
_entry.id   AF-A0AA36CQM7-F1
#
_cell.length_a   1.000
_cell.length_b   1.000
_cell.length_c   1.000
_cell.angle_alpha   90.00
_cell.angle_beta   90.00
_cell.angle_gamma   90.00
#
_symmetry.space_group_name_H-M   'P 1'
#
loop_
_entity.id
_entity.type
_entity.pdbx_description
1 polymer ?
#
loop_
_entity_poly.entity_id
_entity_poly.type
_entity_poly.pdbx_seq_one_letter_code
_entity_poly.pdbx_strand_id
1 'polypeptide(L)'
;MAAPEKEPLQPKDGKEKGNARNGGVKLKPNPERTANFLSRLFFWYIGPLFIYGYRRNLEPSDMFEPLPEQESRAATEELRKGWENEQKTAKTAGRPPSLMKAMLRTYRGSLSWCGLLLFLEEVIKLVQPLFMGRLIRYFRFDHPLTAQDAYIAAAGVAITSALVATVHHPYFYGLQKIGLRVKVAASGLVTEKGFGLSSAAIRDTSVGHMVNLLSTDVTKYDMSFIFFHYIWVSPLIVIGYSIVIYQQIGVAAIAGFAAYFLLFPIQGLISKKMGQFRHGVAARSDKRLSVMTEILAGIRLIKMYSWEDAFSDIVKHLRHNELQMIRKQASCQALLMGLFWPSSKLVILFAAIAYFVQGELMLAEPIFVASALFHACRLPVMLFLPLGIAMFQEARVSTQRIQAFLALEDFHPVERKPEGHDNSEIPMERLGASAERKPLIRNGQSELTEQWCELQPDNPKTLVELSNYSSSWARPNADIYLLDDPLSAVDAAVGRFIFDK
;
A
#
# COMPACT_ATOMS: atom_id res chain seq x y z
N MET A 1 -59.11 -0.31 -5.65
CA MET A 1 -58.52 -0.59 -4.31
C MET A 1 -57.29 0.28 -4.16
N ALA A 2 -57.46 1.41 -3.49
CA ALA A 2 -56.41 2.40 -3.27
C ALA A 2 -55.51 1.98 -2.11
N ALA A 3 -54.20 2.16 -2.26
CA ALA A 3 -53.22 1.97 -1.18
C ALA A 3 -53.28 3.15 -0.21
N PRO A 4 -53.12 2.94 1.11
CA PRO A 4 -53.14 4.04 2.07
C PRO A 4 -51.81 4.79 2.08
N GLU A 5 -51.89 6.13 2.03
CA GLU A 5 -50.81 7.06 2.33
C GLU A 5 -50.24 6.81 3.73
N LYS A 6 -48.91 6.78 3.83
CA LYS A 6 -48.20 6.79 5.12
C LYS A 6 -47.80 8.22 5.44
N GLU A 7 -48.32 8.75 6.54
CA GLU A 7 -47.90 10.02 7.14
C GLU A 7 -46.39 9.99 7.51
N PRO A 8 -45.68 11.13 7.40
CA PRO A 8 -44.30 11.24 7.84
C PRO A 8 -44.22 11.37 9.37
N LEU A 9 -43.48 10.44 9.99
CA LEU A 9 -43.13 10.45 11.42
C LEU A 9 -42.31 11.71 11.76
N GLN A 10 -42.83 12.53 12.66
CA GLN A 10 -42.11 13.65 13.27
C GLN A 10 -40.93 13.17 14.14
N PRO A 11 -39.81 13.90 14.22
CA PRO A 11 -38.69 13.53 15.06
C PRO A 11 -39.01 13.79 16.55
N LYS A 12 -38.83 12.76 17.39
CA LYS A 12 -38.94 12.89 18.84
C LYS A 12 -37.74 13.65 19.38
N ASP A 13 -38.00 14.80 20.00
CA ASP A 13 -37.06 15.55 20.84
C ASP A 13 -36.59 14.70 22.03
N GLY A 14 -35.33 14.26 21.97
CA GLY A 14 -34.61 13.66 23.09
C GLY A 14 -33.58 14.64 23.65
N LYS A 15 -33.94 15.30 24.76
CA LYS A 15 -32.99 16.07 25.58
C LYS A 15 -31.98 15.12 26.21
N GLU A 16 -30.73 15.10 25.74
CA GLU A 16 -29.58 14.70 26.55
C GLU A 16 -28.66 15.92 26.75
N LYS A 17 -28.75 16.51 27.94
CA LYS A 17 -27.74 17.42 28.48
C LYS A 17 -26.76 16.57 29.31
N GLY A 18 -25.50 16.50 28.91
CA GLY A 18 -24.44 15.97 29.76
C GLY A 18 -23.12 15.69 29.01
N ASN A 19 -22.10 16.52 29.29
CA ASN A 19 -20.69 16.35 28.94
C ASN A 19 -20.29 16.43 27.45
N ALA A 20 -20.26 17.67 26.95
CA ALA A 20 -19.40 18.06 25.85
C ALA A 20 -17.92 18.12 26.31
N ARG A 21 -17.20 16.99 26.20
CA ARG A 21 -15.74 16.90 26.06
C ARG A 21 -15.43 15.52 25.46
N ASN A 22 -15.01 15.50 24.19
CA ASN A 22 -14.86 14.38 23.23
C ASN A 22 -16.13 13.98 22.46
N GLY A 23 -16.47 14.78 21.44
CA GLY A 23 -17.54 14.49 20.47
C GLY A 23 -17.20 13.41 19.43
N GLY A 24 -16.62 12.28 19.86
CA GLY A 24 -16.44 11.10 19.02
C GLY A 24 -17.68 10.21 19.13
N VAL A 25 -18.28 9.83 18.00
CA VAL A 25 -19.32 8.79 17.98
C VAL A 25 -18.72 7.51 18.57
N LYS A 26 -19.28 7.02 19.68
CA LYS A 26 -18.80 5.78 20.31
C LYS A 26 -19.19 4.59 19.42
N LEU A 27 -18.20 4.00 18.77
CA LEU A 27 -18.39 2.85 17.87
C LEU A 27 -18.71 1.59 18.68
N LYS A 28 -19.40 0.64 18.04
CA LYS A 28 -19.70 -0.67 18.65
C LYS A 28 -18.45 -1.56 18.62
N PRO A 29 -18.24 -2.43 19.61
CA PRO A 29 -17.11 -3.35 19.59
C PRO A 29 -17.20 -4.30 18.39
N ASN A 30 -16.06 -4.69 17.84
CA ASN A 30 -16.01 -5.56 16.68
C ASN A 30 -16.64 -6.94 16.96
N PRO A 31 -17.68 -7.36 16.21
CA PRO A 31 -18.37 -8.63 16.46
C PRO A 31 -17.48 -9.85 16.19
N GLU A 32 -16.37 -9.69 15.46
CA GLU A 32 -15.39 -10.76 15.28
C GLU A 32 -14.69 -11.15 16.61
N ARG A 33 -14.54 -10.18 17.53
CA ARG A 33 -13.87 -10.40 18.82
C ARG A 33 -14.56 -11.47 19.66
N THR A 34 -15.90 -11.47 19.66
CA THR A 34 -16.74 -12.41 20.42
C THR A 34 -17.26 -13.57 19.56
N ALA A 35 -16.98 -13.57 18.26
CA ALA A 35 -17.41 -14.64 17.36
C ALA A 35 -16.74 -15.98 17.70
N ASN A 36 -17.55 -17.04 17.75
CA ASN A 36 -17.07 -18.41 17.87
C ASN A 36 -16.38 -18.89 16.57
N PHE A 37 -15.73 -20.05 16.63
CA PHE A 37 -14.98 -20.60 15.50
C PHE A 37 -15.81 -20.72 14.21
N LEU A 38 -17.04 -21.24 14.29
CA LEU A 38 -17.92 -21.40 13.13
C LEU A 38 -18.32 -20.05 12.53
N SER A 39 -18.67 -19.08 13.38
CA SER A 39 -19.00 -17.73 12.92
C SER A 39 -17.82 -17.04 12.24
N ARG A 40 -16.59 -17.27 12.72
CA ARG A 40 -15.36 -16.78 12.06
C ARG A 40 -15.10 -17.48 10.73
N LEU A 41 -15.30 -18.79 10.66
CA LEU A 41 -15.10 -19.60 9.46
C LEU A 41 -16.05 -19.21 8.32
N PHE A 42 -17.33 -19.00 8.65
CA PHE A 42 -18.38 -18.64 7.69
C PHE A 42 -18.68 -17.15 7.60
N PHE A 43 -17.92 -16.30 8.30
CA PHE A 43 -18.10 -14.85 8.34
C PHE A 43 -19.51 -14.39 8.78
N TRP A 44 -20.22 -15.20 9.57
CA TRP A 44 -21.60 -14.89 9.97
C TRP A 44 -21.72 -13.65 10.85
N TYR A 45 -20.66 -13.31 11.59
CA TYR A 45 -20.63 -12.14 12.48
C TYR A 45 -20.86 -10.80 11.76
N ILE A 46 -20.63 -10.71 10.44
CA ILE A 46 -20.88 -9.48 9.66
C ILE A 46 -22.31 -9.41 9.09
N GLY A 47 -23.08 -10.49 9.17
CA GLY A 47 -24.45 -10.57 8.65
C GLY A 47 -25.37 -9.41 9.06
N PRO A 48 -25.40 -8.99 10.34
CA PRO A 48 -26.22 -7.85 10.78
C PRO A 48 -25.90 -6.55 10.04
N LEU A 49 -24.63 -6.28 9.73
CA LEU A 49 -24.21 -5.07 9.03
C LEU A 49 -24.76 -5.05 7.60
N PHE A 50 -24.74 -6.19 6.89
CA PHE A 50 -25.34 -6.29 5.56
C PHE A 50 -26.85 -6.10 5.60
N ILE A 51 -27.53 -6.63 6.62
CA ILE A 51 -28.98 -6.44 6.78
C ILE A 51 -29.30 -4.96 7.04
N TYR A 52 -28.51 -4.27 7.86
CA TYR A 52 -28.69 -2.83 8.08
C TYR A 52 -28.47 -2.03 6.79
N GLY A 53 -27.39 -2.31 6.05
CA GLY A 53 -27.09 -1.64 4.78
C GLY A 53 -28.10 -1.92 3.66
N TYR A 54 -28.77 -3.07 3.70
CA TYR A 54 -29.88 -3.37 2.78
C TYR A 54 -31.15 -2.57 3.12
N ARG A 55 -31.40 -2.32 4.42
CA ARG A 55 -32.63 -1.64 4.89
C ARG A 55 -32.50 -0.12 4.91
N ARG A 56 -31.31 0.41 5.13
CA ARG A 56 -31.03 1.86 5.16
C ARG A 56 -29.59 2.14 4.78
N ASN A 57 -29.32 3.40 4.42
CA ASN A 57 -27.95 3.87 4.23
C ASN A 57 -27.18 3.74 5.56
N LEU A 58 -25.96 3.21 5.46
CA LEU A 58 -25.07 3.06 6.61
C LEU A 58 -24.50 4.42 7.00
N GLU A 59 -24.49 4.68 8.31
CA GLU A 59 -23.87 5.87 8.88
C GLU A 59 -22.52 5.51 9.55
N PRO A 60 -21.62 6.47 9.78
CA PRO A 60 -20.37 6.21 10.51
C PRO A 60 -20.58 5.57 11.89
N SER A 61 -21.73 5.82 12.53
CA SER A 61 -22.16 5.24 13.81
C SER A 61 -22.46 3.73 13.75
N ASP A 62 -22.72 3.21 12.55
CA ASP A 62 -22.99 1.78 12.33
C ASP A 62 -21.72 0.94 12.19
N MET A 63 -20.56 1.60 12.08
CA MET A 63 -19.27 0.94 11.96
C MET A 63 -18.81 0.37 13.31
N PHE A 64 -17.92 -0.61 13.22
CA PHE A 64 -17.32 -1.25 14.38
C PHE A 64 -15.93 -0.68 14.67
N GLU A 65 -15.54 -0.74 15.94
CA GLU A 65 -14.17 -0.51 16.36
C GLU A 65 -13.21 -1.48 15.64
N PRO A 66 -11.96 -1.06 15.35
CA PRO A 66 -10.95 -1.97 14.85
C PRO A 66 -10.67 -3.09 15.88
N LEU A 67 -10.11 -4.21 15.41
CA LEU A 67 -9.59 -5.21 16.35
C LEU A 67 -8.45 -4.60 17.18
N PRO A 68 -8.24 -5.00 18.45
CA PRO A 68 -7.18 -4.42 19.31
C PRO A 68 -5.79 -4.51 18.68
N GLU A 69 -5.56 -5.61 17.96
CA GLU A 69 -4.37 -5.94 17.18
C GLU A 69 -4.15 -5.05 15.94
N GLN A 70 -5.18 -4.33 15.50
CA GLN A 70 -5.19 -3.44 14.33
C GLN A 70 -5.30 -1.97 14.73
N GLU A 71 -5.41 -1.67 16.03
CA GLU A 71 -5.31 -0.30 16.52
C GLU A 71 -3.93 0.27 16.22
N SER A 72 -3.89 1.55 15.84
CA SER A 72 -2.65 2.23 15.41
C SER A 72 -1.53 2.09 16.43
N ARG A 73 -1.81 2.31 17.71
CA ARG A 73 -0.82 2.22 18.78
C ARG A 73 -0.25 0.81 18.93
N ALA A 74 -1.11 -0.20 18.97
CA ALA A 74 -0.68 -1.59 19.15
C ALA A 74 0.14 -2.10 17.95
N ALA A 75 -0.36 -1.85 16.73
CA ALA A 75 0.31 -2.28 15.50
C ALA A 75 1.67 -1.58 15.32
N THR A 76 1.75 -0.27 15.58
CA THR A 76 2.99 0.51 15.50
C THR A 76 4.02 0.02 16.50
N GLU A 77 3.60 -0.19 17.75
CA GLU A 77 4.46 -0.69 18.82
C GLU A 77 5.05 -2.08 18.52
N GLU A 78 4.24 -2.97 17.94
CA GLU A 78 4.65 -4.31 17.53
C GLU A 78 5.77 -4.25 16.47
N LEU A 79 5.60 -3.43 15.43
CA LEU A 79 6.60 -3.27 14.39
C LEU A 79 7.83 -2.47 14.86
N ARG A 80 7.66 -1.47 15.75
CA ARG A 80 8.74 -0.70 16.37
C ARG A 80 9.70 -1.60 17.12
N LYS A 81 9.18 -2.48 17.98
CA LYS A 81 9.99 -3.50 18.68
C LYS A 81 10.73 -4.41 17.70
N GLY A 82 10.04 -4.84 16.64
CA GLY A 82 10.64 -5.62 15.57
C GLY A 82 11.81 -4.90 14.89
N TRP A 83 11.64 -3.61 14.61
CA TRP A 83 12.66 -2.75 13.99
C TRP A 83 13.87 -2.54 14.89
N GLU A 84 13.67 -2.21 16.17
CA GLU A 84 14.75 -2.06 17.15
C GLU A 84 15.56 -3.35 17.34
N ASN A 85 14.88 -4.50 17.39
CA ASN A 85 15.53 -5.80 17.48
C ASN A 85 16.37 -6.11 16.24
N GLU A 86 15.90 -5.77 15.05
CA GLU A 86 16.66 -5.89 13.81
C GLU A 86 17.86 -4.94 13.79
N GLN A 87 17.72 -3.69 14.26
CA GLN A 87 18.84 -2.77 14.39
C GLN A 87 19.93 -3.30 15.33
N LYS A 88 19.55 -3.84 16.49
CA LYS A 88 20.49 -4.48 17.43
C LYS A 88 21.20 -5.68 16.78
N THR A 89 20.43 -6.57 16.16
CA THR A 89 20.97 -7.77 15.49
C THR A 89 21.90 -7.41 14.33
N ALA A 90 21.56 -6.37 13.56
CA ALA A 90 22.35 -5.89 12.44
C ALA A 90 23.69 -5.29 12.91
N LYS A 91 23.69 -4.53 14.01
CA LYS A 91 24.91 -4.02 14.66
C LYS A 91 25.83 -5.16 15.12
N THR A 92 25.31 -6.19 15.80
CA THR A 92 26.11 -7.34 16.24
C THR A 92 26.70 -8.13 15.07
N ALA A 93 25.97 -8.22 13.95
CA ALA A 93 26.40 -8.97 12.77
C ALA A 93 27.20 -8.14 11.75
N GLY A 94 27.52 -6.86 12.04
CA GLY A 94 28.27 -5.99 11.14
C GLY A 94 27.59 -5.72 9.79
N ARG A 95 26.26 -5.79 9.73
CA ARG A 95 25.47 -5.62 8.48
C ARG A 95 24.53 -4.41 8.58
N PRO A 96 24.10 -3.82 7.45
CA PRO A 96 23.06 -2.79 7.49
C PRO A 96 21.72 -3.36 7.98
N PRO A 97 20.93 -2.59 8.77
CA PRO A 97 19.60 -3.00 9.19
C PRO A 97 18.64 -3.06 7.99
N SER A 98 17.65 -3.95 8.04
CA SER A 98 16.65 -4.09 6.96
C SER A 98 15.23 -4.13 7.49
N LEU A 99 14.42 -3.12 7.14
CA LEU A 99 13.04 -3.01 7.57
C LEU A 99 12.18 -4.17 7.03
N MET A 100 12.47 -4.64 5.81
CA MET A 100 11.82 -5.81 5.23
C MET A 100 12.05 -7.07 6.08
N LYS A 101 13.28 -7.27 6.59
CA LYS A 101 13.59 -8.40 7.49
C LYS A 101 12.87 -8.24 8.83
N ALA A 102 12.83 -7.03 9.38
CA ALA A 102 12.09 -6.75 10.61
C ALA A 102 10.59 -7.10 10.44
N MET A 103 9.94 -6.60 9.38
CA MET A 103 8.55 -6.91 9.06
C MET A 103 8.29 -8.41 8.93
N LEU A 104 9.08 -9.11 8.09
CA LEU A 104 8.91 -10.55 7.88
C LEU A 104 9.12 -11.35 9.17
N ARG A 105 10.05 -10.93 10.05
CA ARG A 105 10.33 -11.60 11.32
C ARG A 105 9.23 -11.36 12.35
N THR A 106 8.68 -10.15 12.43
CA THR A 106 7.58 -9.80 13.32
C THR A 106 6.33 -10.60 12.98
N TYR A 107 5.92 -10.64 11.70
CA TYR A 107 4.69 -11.29 11.27
C TYR A 107 4.85 -12.76 10.84
N ARG A 108 6.03 -13.38 11.08
CA ARG A 108 6.36 -14.72 10.57
C ARG A 108 5.38 -15.81 10.98
N GLY A 109 4.79 -15.73 12.18
CA GLY A 109 3.89 -16.76 12.70
C GLY A 109 2.60 -16.81 11.89
N SER A 110 1.91 -15.68 11.79
CA SER A 110 0.69 -15.53 11.00
C SER A 110 0.94 -15.78 9.51
N LEU A 111 2.07 -15.28 8.98
CA LEU A 111 2.43 -15.48 7.57
C LEU A 111 2.70 -16.97 7.26
N SER A 112 3.43 -17.67 8.13
CA SER A 112 3.71 -19.11 7.93
C SER A 112 2.43 -19.95 8.02
N TRP A 113 1.51 -19.60 8.92
CA TRP A 113 0.21 -20.27 9.02
C TRP A 113 -0.64 -20.09 7.76
N CYS A 114 -0.74 -18.86 7.24
CA CYS A 114 -1.43 -18.61 5.97
C CYS A 114 -0.76 -19.35 4.80
N GLY A 115 0.57 -19.41 4.77
CA GLY A 115 1.32 -20.17 3.76
C GLY A 115 1.06 -21.67 3.80
N LEU A 116 0.95 -22.26 4.99
CA LEU A 116 0.59 -23.67 5.17
C LEU A 116 -0.82 -23.95 4.67
N LEU A 117 -1.79 -23.08 5.01
CA LEU A 117 -3.17 -23.21 4.53
C LEU A 117 -3.26 -23.12 3.00
N LEU A 118 -2.54 -22.19 2.38
CA LEU A 118 -2.49 -22.10 0.91
C LEU A 118 -1.88 -23.37 0.29
N PHE A 119 -0.78 -23.88 0.85
CA PHE A 119 -0.19 -25.13 0.36
C PHE A 119 -1.18 -26.30 0.47
N LEU A 120 -1.90 -26.42 1.59
CA LEU A 120 -2.93 -27.44 1.78
C LEU A 120 -4.08 -27.29 0.78
N GLU A 121 -4.57 -26.08 0.54
CA GLU A 121 -5.61 -25.81 -0.45
C GLU A 121 -5.19 -26.30 -1.86
N GLU A 122 -3.95 -26.03 -2.25
CA GLU A 122 -3.44 -26.38 -3.56
C GLU A 122 -3.23 -27.90 -3.71
N VAL A 123 -2.83 -28.59 -2.63
CA VAL A 123 -2.84 -30.06 -2.58
C VAL A 123 -4.27 -30.61 -2.75
N ILE A 124 -5.26 -30.02 -2.08
CA ILE A 124 -6.67 -30.45 -2.20
C ILE A 124 -7.17 -30.26 -3.65
N LYS A 125 -6.86 -29.12 -4.28
CA LYS A 125 -7.20 -28.85 -5.69
C LYS A 125 -6.53 -29.83 -6.66
N LEU A 126 -5.32 -30.29 -6.35
CA LEU A 126 -4.62 -31.30 -7.14
C LEU A 126 -5.27 -32.69 -6.98
N VAL A 127 -5.74 -33.03 -5.78
CA VAL A 127 -6.38 -34.33 -5.51
C VAL A 127 -7.81 -34.42 -6.04
N GLN A 128 -8.57 -33.33 -6.03
CA GLN A 128 -9.99 -33.31 -6.43
C GLN A 128 -10.26 -33.92 -7.83
N PRO A 129 -9.50 -33.61 -8.90
CA PRO A 129 -9.66 -34.25 -10.21
C PRO A 129 -9.47 -35.78 -10.20
N LEU A 130 -8.67 -36.33 -9.29
CA LEU A 130 -8.44 -37.78 -9.21
C LEU A 130 -9.69 -38.52 -8.74
N PHE A 131 -10.43 -37.94 -7.78
CA PHE A 131 -11.73 -38.47 -7.38
C PHE A 131 -12.74 -38.38 -8.52
N MET A 132 -12.74 -37.28 -9.27
CA MET A 132 -13.60 -37.15 -10.44
C MET A 132 -13.25 -38.17 -11.53
N GLY A 133 -11.96 -38.44 -11.76
CA GLY A 133 -11.49 -39.47 -12.68
C GLY A 133 -12.02 -40.86 -12.34
N ARG A 134 -11.96 -41.25 -11.06
CA ARG A 134 -12.55 -42.52 -10.58
C ARG A 134 -14.06 -42.59 -10.80
N LEU A 135 -14.77 -41.49 -10.59
CA LEU A 135 -16.21 -41.44 -10.85
C LEU A 135 -16.52 -41.62 -12.35
N ILE A 136 -15.71 -41.03 -13.23
CA ILE A 136 -15.83 -41.22 -14.68
C ILE A 136 -15.53 -42.68 -15.06
N ARG A 137 -14.53 -43.30 -14.43
CA ARG A 137 -14.17 -44.71 -14.66
C ARG A 137 -15.32 -45.67 -14.34
N TYR A 138 -16.10 -45.40 -13.30
CA TYR A 138 -17.25 -46.24 -12.91
C TYR A 138 -18.28 -46.40 -14.04
N PHE A 139 -18.48 -45.36 -14.86
CA PHE A 139 -19.41 -45.40 -15.99
C PHE A 139 -18.87 -46.12 -17.22
N ARG A 140 -17.64 -46.66 -17.16
CA ARG A 140 -17.05 -47.40 -18.26
C ARG A 140 -17.35 -48.90 -18.16
N PHE A 141 -17.56 -49.52 -19.32
CA PHE A 141 -17.92 -50.94 -19.44
C PHE A 141 -16.76 -51.90 -19.24
N ASP A 142 -15.51 -51.45 -19.47
CA ASP A 142 -14.31 -52.28 -19.49
C ASP A 142 -13.71 -52.57 -18.10
N HIS A 143 -14.04 -51.74 -17.10
CA HIS A 143 -13.53 -51.92 -15.76
C HIS A 143 -14.55 -51.43 -14.71
N PRO A 144 -15.69 -52.13 -14.55
CA PRO A 144 -16.75 -51.70 -13.66
C PRO A 144 -16.20 -51.63 -12.23
N LEU A 145 -16.08 -50.40 -11.72
CA LEU A 145 -15.82 -50.17 -10.31
C LEU A 145 -17.04 -50.60 -9.50
N THR A 146 -16.85 -50.93 -8.23
CA THR A 146 -18.00 -51.24 -7.37
C THR A 146 -18.81 -49.97 -7.12
N ALA A 147 -20.11 -50.11 -6.81
CA ALA A 147 -20.93 -48.96 -6.41
C ALA A 147 -20.35 -48.24 -5.18
N GLN A 148 -19.66 -48.98 -4.30
CA GLN A 148 -18.96 -48.41 -3.14
C GLN A 148 -17.81 -47.48 -3.57
N ASP A 149 -17.01 -47.87 -4.56
CA ASP A 149 -15.94 -47.02 -5.11
C ASP A 149 -16.48 -45.73 -5.71
N ALA A 150 -17.63 -45.79 -6.39
CA ALA A 150 -18.30 -44.62 -6.94
C ALA A 150 -18.81 -43.67 -5.84
N TYR A 151 -19.40 -44.21 -4.76
CA TYR A 151 -19.80 -43.40 -3.60
C TYR A 151 -18.60 -42.76 -2.89
N ILE A 152 -17.49 -43.48 -2.73
CA ILE A 152 -16.24 -42.95 -2.16
C ILE A 152 -15.69 -41.83 -3.05
N ALA A 153 -15.69 -42.01 -4.37
CA ALA A 153 -15.24 -41.00 -5.32
C ALA A 153 -16.13 -39.73 -5.26
N ALA A 154 -17.46 -39.90 -5.27
CA ALA A 154 -18.41 -38.79 -5.16
C ALA A 154 -18.28 -38.04 -3.83
N ALA A 155 -18.16 -38.77 -2.71
CA ALA A 155 -17.89 -38.19 -1.41
C ALA A 155 -16.55 -37.43 -1.39
N GLY A 156 -15.51 -37.98 -2.01
CA GLY A 156 -14.22 -37.34 -2.17
C GLY A 156 -14.32 -36.00 -2.92
N VAL A 157 -15.08 -35.93 -4.02
CA VAL A 157 -15.33 -34.68 -4.74
C VAL A 157 -16.07 -33.66 -3.86
N ALA A 158 -17.12 -34.08 -3.15
CA ALA A 158 -17.90 -33.19 -2.28
C ALA A 158 -17.05 -32.64 -1.11
N ILE A 159 -16.31 -33.51 -0.42
CA ILE A 159 -15.46 -33.17 0.72
C ILE A 159 -14.32 -32.24 0.27
N THR A 160 -13.62 -32.57 -0.82
CA THR A 160 -12.54 -31.71 -1.33
C THR A 160 -13.06 -30.33 -1.75
N SER A 161 -14.23 -30.25 -2.39
CA SER A 161 -14.86 -28.97 -2.74
C SER A 161 -15.19 -28.13 -1.51
N ALA A 162 -15.77 -28.74 -0.47
CA ALA A 162 -16.09 -28.07 0.78
C ALA A 162 -14.81 -27.62 1.54
N LEU A 163 -13.76 -28.45 1.54
CA LEU A 163 -12.48 -28.11 2.15
C LEU A 163 -11.81 -26.93 1.45
N VAL A 164 -11.81 -26.88 0.11
CA VAL A 164 -11.26 -25.73 -0.62
C VAL A 164 -11.98 -24.45 -0.21
N ALA A 165 -13.32 -24.43 -0.19
CA ALA A 165 -14.06 -23.22 0.19
C ALA A 165 -13.80 -22.79 1.65
N THR A 166 -13.71 -23.75 2.58
CA THR A 166 -13.47 -23.48 4.01
C THR A 166 -12.03 -23.08 4.31
N VAL A 167 -11.05 -23.48 3.49
CA VAL A 167 -9.65 -23.03 3.63
C VAL A 167 -9.41 -21.71 2.89
N HIS A 168 -10.01 -21.55 1.70
CA HIS A 168 -9.72 -20.44 0.78
C HIS A 168 -10.02 -19.07 1.38
N HIS A 169 -11.24 -18.87 1.86
CA HIS A 169 -11.65 -17.55 2.34
C HIS A 169 -10.94 -17.12 3.63
N PRO A 170 -10.75 -18.00 4.64
CA PRO A 170 -10.00 -17.63 5.84
C PRO A 170 -8.51 -17.32 5.58
N TYR A 171 -7.81 -18.08 4.73
CA TYR A 171 -6.41 -17.74 4.43
C TYR A 171 -6.33 -16.39 3.71
N PHE A 172 -7.23 -16.16 2.73
CA PHE A 172 -7.21 -14.95 1.91
C PHE A 172 -7.48 -13.71 2.78
N TYR A 173 -8.48 -13.80 3.66
CA TYR A 173 -8.78 -12.76 4.64
C TYR A 173 -7.65 -12.57 5.65
N GLY A 174 -7.00 -13.65 6.09
CA GLY A 174 -5.83 -13.59 6.97
C GLY A 174 -4.66 -12.81 6.36
N LEU A 175 -4.36 -13.03 5.08
CA LEU A 175 -3.32 -12.28 4.36
C LEU A 175 -3.67 -10.79 4.19
N GLN A 176 -4.94 -10.47 3.91
CA GLN A 176 -5.41 -9.08 3.87
C GLN A 176 -5.28 -8.39 5.22
N LYS A 177 -5.60 -9.09 6.32
CA LYS A 177 -5.41 -8.57 7.68
C LYS A 177 -3.96 -8.28 8.00
N ILE A 178 -3.04 -9.17 7.62
CA ILE A 178 -1.60 -8.94 7.80
C ILE A 178 -1.18 -7.69 7.01
N GLY A 179 -1.60 -7.56 5.75
CA GLY A 179 -1.33 -6.39 4.92
C GLY A 179 -1.80 -5.08 5.57
N LEU A 180 -3.03 -5.06 6.07
CA LEU A 180 -3.60 -3.91 6.78
C LEU A 180 -2.82 -3.59 8.07
N ARG A 181 -2.43 -4.59 8.86
CA ARG A 181 -1.65 -4.38 10.08
C ARG A 181 -0.27 -3.80 9.79
N VAL A 182 0.43 -4.33 8.79
CA VAL A 182 1.72 -3.79 8.34
C VAL A 182 1.57 -2.35 7.84
N LYS A 183 0.50 -2.06 7.10
CA LYS A 183 0.18 -0.71 6.63
C LYS A 183 0.03 0.26 7.80
N VAL A 184 -0.87 -0.05 8.73
CA VAL A 184 -1.13 0.80 9.90
C VAL A 184 0.15 1.01 10.73
N ALA A 185 0.91 -0.07 10.97
CA ALA A 185 2.16 0.00 11.73
C ALA A 185 3.23 0.86 11.03
N ALA A 186 3.40 0.70 9.72
CA ALA A 186 4.35 1.49 8.94
C ALA A 186 3.95 2.97 8.89
N SER A 187 2.64 3.28 8.78
CA SER A 187 2.13 4.65 8.89
C SER A 187 2.46 5.27 10.25
N GLY A 188 2.26 4.52 11.34
CA GLY A 188 2.59 4.99 12.68
C GLY A 188 4.07 5.25 12.84
N LEU A 189 4.94 4.34 12.39
CA LEU A 189 6.40 4.53 12.45
C LEU A 189 6.87 5.76 11.67
N VAL A 190 6.35 5.97 10.46
CA VAL A 190 6.69 7.16 9.66
C VAL A 190 6.22 8.44 10.37
N THR A 191 5.04 8.41 10.97
CA THR A 191 4.48 9.56 11.69
C THR A 191 5.27 9.87 12.98
N GLU A 192 5.57 8.86 13.80
CA GLU A 192 6.38 8.99 15.00
C GLU A 192 7.79 9.51 14.68
N LYS A 193 8.42 8.94 13.64
CA LYS A 193 9.73 9.42 13.17
C LYS A 193 9.65 10.87 12.73
N GLY A 194 8.63 11.25 11.96
CA GLY A 194 8.44 12.62 11.47
C GLY A 194 8.39 13.66 12.58
N PHE A 195 7.81 13.33 13.74
CA PHE A 195 7.81 14.22 14.91
C PHE A 195 9.14 14.26 15.68
N GLY A 196 10.02 13.27 15.47
CA GLY A 196 11.32 13.15 16.15
C GLY A 196 12.52 13.65 15.34
N LEU A 197 12.34 14.10 14.10
CA LEU A 197 13.45 14.53 13.22
C LEU A 197 14.13 15.81 13.70
N SER A 198 15.45 15.90 13.48
CA SER A 198 16.22 17.14 13.70
C SER A 198 15.84 18.22 12.67
N SER A 199 16.07 19.49 12.99
CA SER A 199 15.82 20.60 12.04
C SER A 199 16.67 20.48 10.76
N ALA A 200 17.85 19.86 10.84
CA ALA A 200 18.69 19.56 9.68
C ALA A 200 18.05 18.48 8.80
N ALA A 201 17.57 17.38 9.39
CA ALA A 201 16.89 16.31 8.66
C ALA A 201 15.56 16.76 8.04
N ILE A 202 14.82 17.67 8.68
CA ILE A 202 13.61 18.30 8.13
C ILE A 202 13.91 19.20 6.93
N ARG A 203 15.12 19.76 6.83
CA ARG A 203 15.54 20.49 5.63
C ARG A 203 15.85 19.54 4.48
N ASP A 204 16.44 18.39 4.79
CA ASP A 204 16.81 17.37 3.80
C ASP A 204 15.61 16.51 3.34
N THR A 205 14.54 16.43 4.15
CA THR A 205 13.29 15.72 3.81
C THR A 205 12.08 16.65 3.89
N SER A 206 11.31 16.77 2.80
CA SER A 206 10.13 17.65 2.81
C SER A 206 8.92 17.00 3.49
N VAL A 207 8.01 17.82 4.04
CA VAL A 207 6.68 17.36 4.51
C VAL A 207 5.93 16.65 3.38
N GLY A 208 6.08 17.13 2.14
CA GLY A 208 5.53 16.47 0.95
C GLY A 208 6.08 15.05 0.74
N HIS A 209 7.37 14.82 1.01
CA HIS A 209 7.96 13.48 0.94
C HIS A 209 7.32 12.52 1.97
N MET A 210 7.14 12.98 3.21
CA MET A 210 6.46 12.20 4.25
C MET A 210 5.01 11.87 3.87
N VAL A 211 4.27 12.86 3.35
CA VAL A 211 2.89 12.65 2.87
C VAL A 211 2.86 11.62 1.73
N ASN A 212 3.82 11.64 0.82
CA ASN A 212 3.94 10.64 -0.24
C ASN A 212 4.21 9.23 0.33
N LEU A 213 5.07 9.09 1.33
CA LEU A 213 5.31 7.81 2.00
C LEU A 213 4.00 7.25 2.61
N LEU A 214 3.23 8.09 3.29
CA LEU A 214 1.98 7.70 3.95
C LEU A 214 0.85 7.37 2.97
N SER A 215 0.76 8.10 1.85
CA SER A 215 -0.32 7.95 0.86
C SER A 215 -0.05 6.89 -0.21
N THR A 216 1.22 6.72 -0.62
CA THR A 216 1.58 5.88 -1.77
C THR A 216 2.40 4.66 -1.37
N ASP A 217 3.42 4.80 -0.53
CA ASP A 217 4.33 3.69 -0.22
C ASP A 217 3.68 2.69 0.73
N VAL A 218 3.05 3.19 1.79
CA VAL A 218 2.42 2.35 2.81
C VAL A 218 1.19 1.61 2.27
N THR A 219 0.48 2.17 1.29
CA THR A 219 -0.68 1.51 0.65
C THR A 219 -0.31 0.30 -0.19
N LYS A 220 0.97 0.15 -0.60
CA LYS A 220 1.44 -1.06 -1.30
C LYS A 220 1.30 -2.32 -0.46
N TYR A 221 1.32 -2.22 0.87
CA TYR A 221 1.21 -3.38 1.75
C TYR A 221 -0.18 -4.04 1.77
N ASP A 222 -1.25 -3.32 1.39
CA ASP A 222 -2.63 -3.85 1.44
C ASP A 222 -2.80 -5.15 0.65
N MET A 223 -2.19 -5.22 -0.53
CA MET A 223 -2.37 -6.35 -1.45
C MET A 223 -1.11 -7.20 -1.64
N SER A 224 0.05 -6.74 -1.15
CA SER A 224 1.34 -7.42 -1.40
C SER A 224 1.44 -8.81 -0.78
N PHE A 225 0.82 -9.01 0.38
CA PHE A 225 0.85 -10.31 1.07
C PHE A 225 -0.07 -11.36 0.45
N ILE A 226 -1.11 -10.96 -0.28
CA ILE A 226 -2.09 -11.87 -0.90
C ILE A 226 -1.40 -12.83 -1.87
N PHE A 227 -0.50 -12.31 -2.72
CA PHE A 227 0.19 -13.11 -3.73
C PHE A 227 1.59 -13.55 -3.32
N PHE A 228 2.05 -13.16 -2.13
CA PHE A 228 3.41 -13.44 -1.65
C PHE A 228 3.75 -14.94 -1.65
N HIS A 229 2.84 -15.77 -1.12
CA HIS A 229 3.11 -17.21 -1.01
C HIS A 229 3.20 -17.93 -2.35
N TYR A 230 2.53 -17.44 -3.40
CA TYR A 230 2.64 -18.02 -4.74
C TYR A 230 4.05 -17.94 -5.32
N ILE A 231 4.93 -17.06 -4.82
CA ILE A 231 6.33 -16.97 -5.28
C ILE A 231 7.07 -18.30 -5.04
N TRP A 232 6.85 -18.96 -3.90
CA TRP A 232 7.52 -20.21 -3.54
C TRP A 232 6.60 -21.43 -3.66
N VAL A 233 5.28 -21.24 -3.48
CA VAL A 233 4.28 -22.31 -3.60
C VAL A 233 4.10 -22.71 -5.08
N SER A 234 4.07 -21.78 -6.03
CA SER A 234 3.83 -22.11 -7.44
C SER A 234 4.88 -23.05 -8.05
N PRO A 235 6.21 -22.90 -7.82
CA PRO A 235 7.19 -23.90 -8.27
C PRO A 235 6.95 -25.31 -7.72
N LEU A 236 6.60 -25.43 -6.43
CA LEU A 236 6.30 -26.72 -5.81
C LEU A 236 5.04 -27.35 -6.40
N ILE A 237 4.02 -26.52 -6.64
CA ILE A 237 2.77 -26.93 -7.27
C ILE A 237 2.99 -27.41 -8.71
N VAL A 238 3.81 -26.72 -9.49
CA VAL A 238 4.15 -27.15 -10.86
C VAL A 238 4.75 -28.54 -10.83
N ILE A 239 5.67 -28.81 -9.91
CA ILE A 239 6.27 -30.15 -9.74
C ILE A 239 5.18 -31.17 -9.39
N GLY A 240 4.32 -30.87 -8.41
CA GLY A 240 3.23 -31.75 -8.01
C GLY A 240 2.26 -32.09 -9.15
N TYR A 241 1.74 -31.08 -9.85
CA TYR A 241 0.89 -31.28 -11.02
C TYR A 241 1.62 -32.04 -12.12
N SER A 242 2.91 -31.76 -12.35
CA SER A 242 3.69 -32.46 -13.38
C SER A 242 3.77 -33.95 -13.12
N ILE A 243 4.03 -34.35 -11.87
CA ILE A 243 4.10 -35.76 -11.47
C ILE A 243 2.74 -36.44 -11.69
N VAL A 244 1.65 -35.83 -11.23
CA VAL A 244 0.31 -36.43 -11.32
C VAL A 244 -0.18 -36.49 -12.77
N ILE A 245 0.06 -35.45 -13.57
CA ILE A 245 -0.32 -35.47 -14.99
C ILE A 245 0.51 -36.52 -15.75
N TYR A 246 1.81 -36.65 -15.44
CA TYR A 246 2.65 -37.70 -16.02
C TYR A 246 2.13 -39.11 -15.68
N GLN A 247 1.59 -39.33 -14.48
CA GLN A 247 0.96 -40.60 -14.13
C GLN A 247 -0.33 -40.89 -14.92
N GLN A 248 -1.02 -39.87 -15.44
CA GLN A 248 -2.27 -40.04 -16.19
C GLN A 248 -2.04 -40.24 -17.69
N ILE A 249 -1.19 -39.42 -18.30
CA ILE A 249 -0.99 -39.37 -19.76
C ILE A 249 0.45 -39.64 -20.20
N GLY A 250 1.33 -40.07 -19.27
CA GLY A 250 2.71 -40.43 -19.57
C GLY A 250 3.52 -39.28 -20.17
N VAL A 251 4.33 -39.61 -21.18
CA VAL A 251 5.23 -38.67 -21.87
C VAL A 251 4.45 -37.54 -22.56
N ALA A 252 3.17 -37.74 -22.90
CA ALA A 252 2.33 -36.69 -23.49
C ALA A 252 2.15 -35.47 -22.57
N ALA A 253 2.33 -35.62 -21.26
CA ALA A 253 2.36 -34.52 -20.30
C ALA A 253 3.39 -33.44 -20.67
N ILE A 254 4.55 -33.86 -21.19
CA ILE A 254 5.66 -32.96 -21.55
C ILE A 254 5.22 -31.99 -22.65
N ALA A 255 4.42 -32.44 -23.62
CA ALA A 255 3.89 -31.57 -24.67
C ALA A 255 2.98 -30.46 -24.11
N GLY A 256 2.16 -30.79 -23.11
CA GLY A 256 1.33 -29.80 -22.41
C GLY A 256 2.16 -28.77 -21.63
N PHE A 257 3.17 -29.23 -20.88
CA PHE A 257 4.07 -28.32 -20.17
C PHE A 257 4.94 -27.48 -21.11
N ALA A 258 5.40 -28.05 -22.23
CA ALA A 258 6.12 -27.30 -23.27
C ALA A 258 5.27 -26.14 -23.81
N ALA A 259 3.95 -26.34 -23.99
CA ALA A 259 3.04 -25.26 -24.36
C ALA A 259 2.98 -24.16 -23.28
N TYR A 260 2.97 -24.52 -21.99
CA TYR A 260 3.07 -23.52 -20.92
C TYR A 260 4.42 -22.80 -20.90
N PHE A 261 5.53 -23.52 -21.04
CA PHE A 261 6.86 -22.92 -21.13
C PHE A 261 7.01 -21.97 -22.31
N LEU A 262 6.29 -22.19 -23.42
CA LEU A 262 6.25 -21.28 -24.56
C LEU A 262 5.36 -20.06 -24.31
N LEU A 263 4.17 -20.26 -23.72
CA LEU A 263 3.20 -19.19 -23.48
C LEU A 263 3.66 -18.19 -22.40
N PHE A 264 4.35 -18.68 -21.37
CA PHE A 264 4.83 -17.86 -20.25
C PHE A 264 5.75 -16.68 -20.68
N PRO A 265 6.84 -16.87 -21.46
CA PRO A 265 7.68 -15.78 -21.92
C PRO A 265 6.95 -14.83 -22.88
N ILE A 266 6.05 -15.34 -23.72
CA ILE A 266 5.21 -14.50 -24.61
C ILE A 266 4.36 -13.54 -23.77
N GLN A 267 3.69 -14.06 -22.74
CA GLN A 267 2.92 -13.24 -21.79
C GLN A 267 3.82 -12.22 -21.06
N GLY A 268 5.04 -12.62 -20.68
CA GLY A 268 6.03 -11.73 -20.06
C GLY A 268 6.45 -10.56 -20.97
N LEU A 269 6.71 -10.82 -22.25
CA LEU A 269 7.05 -9.78 -23.24
C LEU A 269 5.91 -8.79 -23.46
N ILE A 270 4.67 -9.29 -23.60
CA ILE A 270 3.47 -8.45 -23.74
C ILE A 270 3.27 -7.62 -22.47
N SER A 271 3.47 -8.21 -21.29
CA SER A 271 3.36 -7.51 -19.99
C SER A 271 4.39 -6.40 -19.85
N LYS A 272 5.63 -6.61 -20.32
CA LYS A 272 6.68 -5.58 -20.35
C LYS A 272 6.29 -4.40 -21.26
N LYS A 273 5.77 -4.68 -22.46
CA LYS A 273 5.26 -3.65 -23.38
C LYS A 273 4.07 -2.89 -22.80
N MET A 274 3.14 -3.61 -22.16
CA MET A 274 2.02 -2.99 -21.44
C MET A 274 2.50 -2.02 -20.36
N GLY A 275 3.55 -2.39 -19.60
CA GLY A 275 4.18 -1.52 -18.60
C GLY A 275 4.78 -0.24 -19.22
N GLN A 276 5.47 -0.36 -20.35
CA GLN A 276 6.00 0.80 -21.09
C GLN A 276 4.89 1.73 -21.57
N PHE A 277 3.80 1.19 -22.11
CA PHE A 277 2.65 2.01 -22.51
C PHE A 277 1.94 2.64 -21.31
N ARG A 278 1.85 1.96 -20.17
CA ARG A 278 1.30 2.52 -18.93
C ARG A 278 2.11 3.72 -18.43
N HIS A 279 3.44 3.62 -18.43
CA HIS A 279 4.30 4.77 -18.14
C HIS A 279 4.11 5.89 -19.18
N GLY A 280 3.94 5.50 -20.45
CA GLY A 280 3.55 6.38 -21.53
C GLY A 280 2.31 7.20 -21.19
N VAL A 281 1.20 6.54 -20.84
CA VAL A 281 -0.08 7.15 -20.47
C VAL A 281 0.12 8.15 -19.32
N ALA A 282 0.78 7.75 -18.23
CA ALA A 282 0.99 8.60 -17.06
C ALA A 282 1.60 9.97 -17.43
N ALA A 283 2.71 9.98 -18.18
CA ALA A 283 3.38 11.22 -18.56
C ALA A 283 2.50 12.16 -19.43
N ARG A 284 1.56 11.62 -20.23
CA ARG A 284 0.66 12.45 -21.07
C ARG A 284 -0.54 12.93 -20.26
N SER A 285 -1.04 12.11 -19.34
CA SER A 285 -2.06 12.50 -18.36
C SER A 285 -1.55 13.63 -17.46
N ASP A 286 -0.30 13.57 -16.99
CA ASP A 286 0.32 14.60 -16.17
C ASP A 286 0.43 15.93 -16.93
N LYS A 287 0.89 15.90 -18.20
CA LYS A 287 0.96 17.12 -19.03
C LYS A 287 -0.42 17.74 -19.26
N ARG A 288 -1.45 16.91 -19.52
CA ARG A 288 -2.83 17.39 -19.66
C ARG A 288 -3.33 18.00 -18.35
N LEU A 289 -3.05 17.38 -17.21
CA LEU A 289 -3.47 17.88 -15.90
C LEU A 289 -2.81 19.23 -15.58
N SER A 290 -1.51 19.39 -15.87
CA SER A 290 -0.79 20.67 -15.72
C SER A 290 -1.44 21.80 -16.51
N VAL A 291 -1.76 21.57 -17.79
CA VAL A 291 -2.42 22.58 -18.63
C VAL A 291 -3.84 22.87 -18.13
N MET A 292 -4.58 21.86 -17.69
CA MET A 292 -5.90 22.07 -17.08
C MET A 292 -5.82 22.91 -15.80
N THR A 293 -4.79 22.72 -14.96
CA THR A 293 -4.59 23.54 -13.76
C THR A 293 -4.26 24.99 -14.10
N GLU A 294 -3.46 25.25 -15.13
CA GLU A 294 -3.15 26.61 -15.63
C GLU A 294 -4.41 27.31 -16.17
N ILE A 295 -5.24 26.60 -16.94
CA ILE A 295 -6.53 27.11 -17.45
C ILE A 295 -7.46 27.50 -16.30
N LEU A 296 -7.57 26.65 -15.27
CA LEU A 296 -8.44 26.94 -14.11
C LEU A 296 -7.94 28.14 -13.30
N ALA A 297 -6.62 28.28 -13.13
CA ALA A 297 -6.03 29.45 -12.50
C ALA A 297 -6.32 30.74 -13.29
N GLY A 298 -6.26 30.69 -14.63
CA GLY A 298 -6.49 31.82 -15.54
C GLY A 298 -7.94 32.01 -16.02
N ILE A 299 -8.93 31.30 -15.45
CA ILE A 299 -10.25 31.14 -16.09
C ILE A 299 -11.00 32.46 -16.34
N ARG A 300 -10.83 33.45 -15.46
CA ARG A 300 -11.47 34.77 -15.60
C ARG A 300 -10.96 35.52 -16.83
N LEU A 301 -9.65 35.46 -17.08
CA LEU A 301 -9.02 36.11 -18.22
C LEU A 301 -9.45 35.45 -19.53
N ILE A 302 -9.46 34.11 -19.55
CA ILE A 302 -9.89 33.30 -20.69
C ILE A 302 -11.34 33.63 -21.07
N LYS A 303 -12.23 33.77 -20.07
CA LYS A 303 -13.63 34.18 -20.25
C LYS A 303 -13.78 35.61 -20.77
N MET A 304 -12.97 36.54 -20.26
CA MET A 304 -13.01 37.95 -20.67
C MET A 304 -12.62 38.13 -22.15
N TYR A 305 -11.67 37.32 -22.64
CA TYR A 305 -11.22 37.36 -24.04
C TYR A 305 -11.92 36.36 -24.96
N SER A 306 -12.88 35.58 -24.44
CA SER A 306 -13.58 34.53 -25.18
C SER A 306 -12.64 33.49 -25.85
N TRP A 307 -11.57 33.11 -25.13
CA TRP A 307 -10.56 32.16 -25.61
C TRP A 307 -10.90 30.68 -25.33
N GLU A 308 -12.13 30.36 -24.93
CA GLU A 308 -12.49 29.02 -24.48
C GLU A 308 -12.26 27.95 -25.55
N ASP A 309 -12.61 28.24 -26.80
CA ASP A 309 -12.46 27.29 -27.91
C ASP A 309 -10.99 27.01 -28.23
N ALA A 310 -10.15 28.05 -28.21
CA ALA A 310 -8.71 27.92 -28.44
C ALA A 310 -8.05 27.02 -27.37
N PHE A 311 -8.36 27.25 -26.08
CA PHE A 311 -7.85 26.40 -25.00
C PHE A 311 -8.48 24.99 -25.02
N SER A 312 -9.75 24.87 -25.41
CA SER A 312 -10.42 23.58 -25.60
C SER A 312 -9.70 22.72 -26.63
N ASP A 313 -9.27 23.30 -27.76
CA ASP A 313 -8.56 22.57 -28.80
C ASP A 313 -7.16 22.11 -28.37
N ILE A 314 -6.44 22.92 -27.58
CA ILE A 314 -5.18 22.51 -26.95
C ILE A 314 -5.40 21.26 -26.08
N VAL A 315 -6.43 21.28 -25.22
CA VAL A 315 -6.76 20.14 -24.33
C VAL A 315 -7.19 18.92 -25.14
N LYS A 316 -7.99 19.09 -26.20
CA LYS A 316 -8.37 18.00 -27.12
C LYS A 316 -7.15 17.35 -27.76
N HIS A 317 -6.16 18.12 -28.21
CA HIS A 317 -4.94 17.59 -28.78
C HIS A 317 -4.14 16.76 -27.76
N LEU A 318 -3.96 17.28 -26.54
CA LEU A 318 -3.31 16.55 -25.45
C LEU A 318 -4.06 15.26 -25.11
N ARG A 319 -5.40 15.31 -25.05
CA ARG A 319 -6.25 14.16 -24.80
C ARG A 319 -6.16 13.13 -25.92
N HIS A 320 -6.06 13.54 -27.17
CA HIS A 320 -5.87 12.63 -28.30
C HIS A 320 -4.57 11.83 -28.17
N ASN A 321 -3.46 12.51 -27.85
CA ASN A 321 -2.16 11.87 -27.64
C ASN A 321 -2.17 10.89 -26.45
N GLU A 322 -2.85 11.26 -25.37
CA GLU A 322 -3.08 10.38 -24.22
C GLU A 322 -3.92 9.15 -24.61
N LEU A 323 -5.02 9.33 -25.33
CA LEU A 323 -5.92 8.26 -25.78
C LEU A 323 -5.23 7.25 -26.71
N GLN A 324 -4.30 7.70 -27.56
CA GLN A 324 -3.50 6.79 -28.38
C GLN A 324 -2.65 5.83 -27.53
N MET A 325 -2.05 6.33 -26.44
CA MET A 325 -1.28 5.49 -25.52
C MET A 325 -2.18 4.58 -24.70
N ILE A 326 -3.33 5.08 -24.25
CA ILE A 326 -4.36 4.28 -23.54
C ILE A 326 -4.80 3.13 -24.45
N ARG A 327 -5.08 3.40 -25.73
CA ARG A 327 -5.46 2.36 -26.70
C ARG A 327 -4.38 1.30 -26.84
N LYS A 328 -3.10 1.68 -26.99
CA LYS A 328 -1.97 0.71 -27.07
C LYS A 328 -1.85 -0.14 -25.81
N GLN A 329 -2.00 0.46 -24.63
CA GLN A 329 -2.00 -0.26 -23.34
C GLN A 329 -3.19 -1.24 -23.27
N ALA A 330 -4.39 -0.78 -23.60
CA ALA A 330 -5.61 -1.58 -23.60
C ALA A 330 -5.52 -2.76 -24.59
N SER A 331 -4.96 -2.55 -25.79
CA SER A 331 -4.72 -3.61 -26.76
C SER A 331 -3.75 -4.67 -26.20
N CYS A 332 -2.69 -4.29 -25.50
CA CYS A 332 -1.79 -5.25 -24.85
C CYS A 332 -2.50 -6.03 -23.75
N GLN A 333 -3.33 -5.37 -22.94
CA GLN A 333 -4.13 -6.02 -21.90
C GLN A 333 -5.13 -7.01 -22.49
N ALA A 334 -5.82 -6.63 -23.58
CA ALA A 334 -6.72 -7.51 -24.31
C ALA A 334 -5.99 -8.74 -24.87
N LEU A 335 -4.80 -8.55 -25.46
CA LEU A 335 -3.97 -9.65 -25.96
C LEU A 335 -3.52 -10.59 -24.82
N LEU A 336 -3.11 -10.04 -23.68
CA LEU A 336 -2.70 -10.82 -22.51
C LEU A 336 -3.85 -11.69 -21.98
N MET A 337 -5.05 -11.10 -21.81
CA MET A 337 -6.26 -11.83 -21.40
C MET A 337 -6.70 -12.84 -22.47
N GLY A 338 -6.61 -12.45 -23.74
CA GLY A 338 -6.93 -13.29 -24.89
C GLY A 338 -6.00 -14.49 -25.04
N LEU A 339 -4.76 -14.41 -24.56
CA LEU A 339 -3.86 -15.56 -24.48
C LEU A 339 -4.12 -16.41 -23.22
N PHE A 340 -4.49 -15.76 -22.11
CA PHE A 340 -4.68 -16.41 -20.82
C PHE A 340 -5.88 -17.38 -20.78
N TRP A 341 -7.06 -16.99 -21.28
CA TRP A 341 -8.25 -17.85 -21.21
C TRP A 341 -8.14 -19.13 -22.07
N PRO A 342 -7.74 -19.05 -23.35
CA PRO A 342 -7.60 -20.22 -24.20
C PRO A 342 -6.38 -21.10 -23.85
N SER A 343 -5.39 -20.58 -23.11
CA SER A 343 -4.16 -21.34 -22.79
C SER A 343 -4.44 -22.74 -22.21
N SER A 344 -5.43 -22.90 -21.33
CA SER A 344 -5.80 -24.22 -20.79
C SER A 344 -6.30 -25.19 -21.86
N LYS A 345 -6.99 -24.67 -22.89
CA LYS A 345 -7.51 -25.46 -24.03
C LYS A 345 -6.40 -25.79 -25.04
N LEU A 346 -5.46 -24.86 -25.26
CA LEU A 346 -4.30 -25.11 -26.11
C LEU A 346 -3.38 -26.18 -25.52
N VAL A 347 -3.13 -26.13 -24.21
CA VAL A 347 -2.27 -27.10 -23.52
C VAL A 347 -2.85 -28.51 -23.59
N ILE A 348 -4.15 -28.68 -23.31
CA ILE A 348 -4.80 -30.00 -23.46
C ILE A 348 -4.84 -30.45 -24.92
N LEU A 349 -5.00 -29.55 -25.89
CA LEU A 349 -4.94 -29.89 -27.31
C LEU A 349 -3.58 -30.52 -27.68
N PHE A 350 -2.48 -29.87 -27.31
CA PHE A 350 -1.14 -30.40 -27.57
C PHE A 350 -0.86 -31.71 -26.81
N ALA A 351 -1.30 -31.80 -25.55
CA ALA A 351 -1.15 -33.03 -24.76
C ALA A 351 -1.98 -34.19 -25.37
N ALA A 352 -3.21 -33.95 -25.80
CA ALA A 352 -4.06 -34.96 -26.42
C ALA A 352 -3.52 -35.41 -27.78
N ILE A 353 -3.00 -34.50 -28.61
CA ILE A 353 -2.32 -34.84 -29.87
C ILE A 353 -1.10 -35.71 -29.60
N ALA A 354 -0.26 -35.35 -28.63
CA ALA A 354 0.91 -36.15 -28.26
C ALA A 354 0.53 -37.54 -27.75
N TYR A 355 -0.55 -37.64 -26.96
CA TYR A 355 -1.08 -38.90 -26.46
C TYR A 355 -1.61 -39.78 -27.60
N PHE A 356 -2.30 -39.19 -28.59
CA PHE A 356 -2.74 -39.90 -29.80
C PHE A 356 -1.57 -40.46 -30.62
N VAL A 357 -0.54 -39.63 -30.85
CA VAL A 357 0.63 -39.99 -31.66
C VAL A 357 1.44 -41.11 -31.02
N GLN A 358 1.39 -41.25 -29.69
CA GLN A 358 2.01 -42.37 -28.98
C GLN A 358 1.32 -43.72 -29.23
N GLY A 359 0.16 -43.74 -29.91
CA GLY A 359 -0.60 -44.95 -30.18
C GLY A 359 -1.45 -45.42 -29.01
N GLU A 360 -1.57 -44.59 -27.96
CA GLU A 360 -2.40 -44.89 -26.78
C GLU A 360 -3.88 -44.65 -27.07
N LEU A 361 -4.75 -45.51 -26.54
CA LEU A 361 -6.20 -45.37 -26.66
C LEU A 361 -6.67 -44.13 -25.88
N MET A 362 -7.36 -43.20 -26.53
CA MET A 362 -7.92 -42.01 -25.89
C MET A 362 -9.07 -42.36 -24.93
N LEU A 363 -8.71 -42.72 -23.71
CA LEU A 363 -9.68 -42.99 -22.66
C LEU A 363 -10.19 -41.68 -22.05
N ALA A 364 -11.50 -41.61 -21.77
CA ALA A 364 -12.13 -40.40 -21.25
C ALA A 364 -11.59 -39.98 -19.87
N GLU A 365 -11.25 -40.95 -19.00
CA GLU A 365 -10.74 -40.69 -17.65
C GLU A 365 -9.38 -39.96 -17.66
N PRO A 366 -8.28 -40.50 -18.24
CA PRO A 366 -6.98 -39.83 -18.24
C PRO A 366 -7.01 -38.43 -18.87
N ILE A 367 -7.72 -38.27 -19.98
CA ILE A 367 -7.81 -36.98 -20.70
C ILE A 367 -8.61 -35.96 -19.89
N PHE A 368 -9.72 -36.36 -19.27
CA PHE A 368 -10.50 -35.48 -18.41
C PHE A 368 -9.70 -35.04 -17.19
N VAL A 369 -9.06 -35.99 -16.50
CA VAL A 369 -8.24 -35.72 -15.31
C VAL A 369 -7.09 -34.79 -15.66
N ALA A 370 -6.35 -35.08 -16.74
CA ALA A 370 -5.28 -34.22 -17.22
C ALA A 370 -5.78 -32.81 -17.58
N SER A 371 -6.93 -32.69 -18.26
CA SER A 371 -7.54 -31.40 -18.59
C SER A 371 -7.88 -30.60 -17.32
N ALA A 372 -8.45 -31.23 -16.30
CA ALA A 372 -8.78 -30.59 -15.03
C ALA A 372 -7.52 -30.15 -14.27
N LEU A 373 -6.49 -30.99 -14.24
CA LEU A 373 -5.20 -30.70 -13.59
C LEU A 373 -4.46 -29.54 -14.29
N PHE A 374 -4.39 -29.52 -15.62
CA PHE A 374 -3.84 -28.38 -16.36
C PHE A 374 -4.63 -27.09 -16.09
N HIS A 375 -5.97 -27.16 -16.10
CA HIS A 375 -6.80 -26.00 -15.82
C HIS A 375 -6.55 -25.43 -14.41
N ALA A 376 -6.43 -26.29 -13.40
CA ALA A 376 -6.15 -25.89 -12.03
C ALA A 376 -4.75 -25.28 -11.88
N CYS A 377 -3.72 -25.90 -12.48
CA CYS A 377 -2.34 -25.40 -12.45
C CYS A 377 -2.16 -24.05 -13.15
N ARG A 378 -3.03 -23.71 -14.11
CA ARG A 378 -2.92 -22.48 -14.91
C ARG A 378 -2.94 -21.21 -14.06
N LEU A 379 -3.88 -21.08 -13.12
CA LEU A 379 -4.09 -19.84 -12.36
C LEU A 379 -2.87 -19.48 -11.46
N PRO A 380 -2.37 -20.41 -10.61
CA PRO A 380 -1.19 -20.16 -9.78
C PRO A 380 0.07 -19.80 -10.57
N VAL A 381 0.25 -20.42 -11.74
CA VAL A 381 1.49 -20.32 -12.53
C VAL A 381 1.47 -19.12 -13.48
N MET A 382 0.39 -18.96 -14.25
CA MET A 382 0.33 -17.95 -15.31
C MET A 382 -0.10 -16.57 -14.82
N LEU A 383 -0.81 -16.48 -13.69
CA LEU A 383 -1.35 -15.21 -13.20
C LEU A 383 -0.81 -14.83 -11.82
N PHE A 384 -0.92 -15.72 -10.83
CA PHE A 384 -0.58 -15.36 -9.45
C PHE A 384 0.93 -15.25 -9.21
N LEU A 385 1.75 -16.11 -9.80
CA LEU A 385 3.20 -16.01 -9.67
C LEU A 385 3.77 -14.69 -10.24
N PRO A 386 3.46 -14.28 -11.49
CA PRO A 386 3.90 -12.97 -12.01
C PRO A 386 3.40 -11.79 -11.16
N LEU A 387 2.14 -11.84 -10.71
CA LEU A 387 1.56 -10.80 -9.87
C LEU A 387 2.25 -10.73 -8.50
N GLY A 388 2.51 -11.88 -7.87
CA GLY A 388 3.26 -11.98 -6.62
C GLY A 388 4.66 -11.38 -6.73
N ILE A 389 5.39 -11.70 -7.80
CA ILE A 389 6.72 -11.13 -8.06
C ILE A 389 6.62 -9.60 -8.22
N ALA A 390 5.70 -9.11 -9.06
CA ALA A 390 5.56 -7.67 -9.32
C ALA A 390 5.24 -6.89 -8.03
N MET A 391 4.26 -7.37 -7.27
CA MET A 391 3.81 -6.70 -6.04
C MET A 391 4.87 -6.78 -4.93
N PHE A 392 5.60 -7.89 -4.83
CA PHE A 392 6.73 -8.00 -3.92
C PHE A 392 7.85 -7.01 -4.25
N GLN A 393 8.16 -6.80 -5.53
CA GLN A 393 9.16 -5.81 -5.93
C GLN A 393 8.70 -4.37 -5.62
N GLU A 394 7.43 -4.04 -5.88
CA GLU A 394 6.87 -2.74 -5.51
C GLU A 394 6.94 -2.51 -4.00
N ALA A 395 6.50 -3.49 -3.20
CA ALA A 395 6.57 -3.43 -1.75
C ALA A 395 8.02 -3.25 -1.26
N ARG A 396 8.97 -3.99 -1.85
CA ARG A 396 10.39 -3.87 -1.49
C ARG A 396 10.95 -2.47 -1.72
N VAL A 397 10.67 -1.86 -2.87
CA VAL A 397 11.12 -0.48 -3.16
C VAL A 397 10.48 0.51 -2.17
N SER A 398 9.19 0.35 -1.86
CA SER A 398 8.51 1.17 -0.86
C SER A 398 9.07 1.00 0.55
N THR A 399 9.36 -0.23 0.97
CA THR A 399 10.02 -0.52 2.24
C THR A 399 11.41 0.10 2.31
N GLN A 400 12.18 0.11 1.21
CA GLN A 400 13.49 0.76 1.15
C GLN A 400 13.40 2.27 1.34
N ARG A 401 12.41 2.94 0.71
CA ARG A 401 12.18 4.38 0.90
C ARG A 401 11.79 4.71 2.33
N ILE A 402 10.87 3.95 2.92
CA ILE A 402 10.49 4.10 4.34
C ILE A 402 11.70 3.87 5.23
N GLN A 403 12.51 2.84 4.97
CA GLN A 403 13.72 2.57 5.74
C GLN A 403 14.71 3.75 5.68
N ALA A 404 14.92 4.34 4.51
CA ALA A 404 15.79 5.50 4.35
C ALA A 404 15.29 6.70 5.17
N PHE A 405 13.97 6.95 5.17
CA PHE A 405 13.35 7.98 6.00
C PHE A 405 13.51 7.70 7.51
N LEU A 406 13.33 6.44 7.95
CA LEU A 406 13.52 6.04 9.34
C LEU A 406 14.98 6.14 9.81
N ALA A 407 15.94 6.17 8.89
CA ALA A 407 17.36 6.29 9.18
C ALA A 407 17.86 7.74 9.31
N LEU A 408 17.01 8.74 9.06
CA LEU A 408 17.35 10.16 9.25
C LEU A 408 17.69 10.48 10.71
N GLU A 409 18.44 11.56 10.92
CA GLU A 409 18.91 11.98 12.24
C GLU A 409 17.76 12.49 13.12
N ASP A 410 17.68 11.94 14.34
CA ASP A 410 16.71 12.37 15.35
C ASP A 410 17.17 13.66 16.04
N PHE A 411 16.22 14.43 16.55
CA PHE A 411 16.51 15.55 17.42
C PHE A 411 17.04 15.04 18.77
N HIS A 412 18.29 15.37 19.07
CA HIS A 412 18.86 15.17 20.39
C HIS A 412 18.68 16.46 21.21
N PRO A 413 17.77 16.50 22.21
CA PRO A 413 17.74 17.62 23.13
C PRO A 413 19.12 17.72 23.81
N VAL A 414 19.72 18.90 23.79
CA VAL A 414 20.95 19.15 24.53
C VAL A 414 20.62 18.94 26.01
N GLU A 415 21.11 17.84 26.59
CA GLU A 415 21.06 17.64 28.03
C GLU A 415 21.82 18.79 28.68
N ARG A 416 21.10 19.74 29.28
CA ARG A 416 21.71 20.62 30.28
C ARG A 416 22.15 19.71 31.41
N LYS A 417 23.45 19.45 31.51
CA LYS A 417 24.02 18.96 32.77
C LYS A 417 23.47 19.87 33.88
N PRO A 418 22.90 19.32 34.96
CA PRO A 418 22.57 20.15 36.10
C PRO A 418 23.88 20.83 36.52
N GLU A 419 23.97 22.14 36.32
CA GLU A 419 24.98 22.94 37.01
C GLU A 419 24.79 22.59 38.47
N GLY A 420 25.83 21.99 39.07
CA GLY A 420 25.83 21.77 40.50
C GLY A 420 25.50 23.10 41.16
N HIS A 421 24.54 23.09 42.09
CA HIS A 421 24.36 24.18 43.03
C HIS A 421 25.68 24.34 43.80
N ASP A 422 26.60 25.13 43.25
CA ASP A 422 27.63 25.75 44.05
C ASP A 422 26.98 26.97 44.68
N ASN A 423 26.61 26.84 45.95
CA ASN A 423 26.13 27.93 46.80
C ASN A 423 27.30 28.87 47.17
N SER A 424 28.11 29.27 46.21
CA SER A 424 29.02 30.39 46.36
C SER A 424 28.25 31.65 45.96
N GLU A 425 27.64 32.30 46.96
CA GLU A 425 27.16 33.67 46.83
C GLU A 425 28.31 34.51 46.26
N ILE A 426 28.19 34.93 44.99
CA ILE A 426 29.07 35.94 44.42
C ILE A 426 28.80 37.21 45.22
N PRO A 427 29.76 37.74 46.00
CA PRO A 427 29.52 38.93 46.79
C PRO A 427 29.26 40.07 45.82
N MET A 428 28.10 40.71 45.96
CA MET A 428 27.81 41.95 45.26
C MET A 428 28.68 43.05 45.88
N GLU A 429 29.94 43.10 45.47
CA GLU A 429 30.86 44.16 45.84
C GLU A 429 30.32 45.45 45.22
N ARG A 430 29.90 46.38 46.09
CA ARG A 430 29.49 47.73 45.70
C ARG A 430 30.70 48.43 45.07
N LEU A 431 30.85 48.30 43.75
CA LEU A 431 31.73 49.15 42.98
C LEU A 431 31.23 50.58 43.09
N GLY A 432 32.02 51.37 43.82
CA GLY A 432 31.76 52.75 44.18
C GLY A 432 31.60 53.67 42.98
N ALA A 433 31.04 54.83 43.29
CA ALA A 433 30.93 55.98 42.40
C ALA A 433 32.26 56.27 41.69
N SER A 434 32.26 56.17 40.36
CA SER A 434 32.86 57.14 39.42
C SER A 434 32.99 56.48 38.04
N ALA A 435 32.16 56.93 37.10
CA ALA A 435 32.40 57.05 35.66
C ALA A 435 31.05 56.92 34.93
N GLU A 436 30.54 58.05 34.44
CA GLU A 436 29.46 58.07 33.45
C GLU A 436 29.84 57.14 32.28
N ARG A 437 29.17 56.00 32.14
CA ARG A 437 29.21 55.21 30.91
C ARG A 437 27.93 55.47 30.13
N LYS A 438 28.05 56.31 29.11
CA LYS A 438 26.98 56.61 28.15
C LYS A 438 26.55 55.32 27.43
N PRO A 439 25.23 55.10 27.20
CA PRO A 439 24.76 53.99 26.39
C PRO A 439 25.29 54.16 24.96
N LEU A 440 25.95 53.11 24.44
CA LEU A 440 26.71 53.17 23.19
C LEU A 440 25.85 53.13 21.91
N ILE A 441 24.53 52.97 21.98
CA ILE A 441 23.65 53.14 20.82
C ILE A 441 22.29 53.73 21.26
N ARG A 442 21.95 54.92 20.76
CA ARG A 442 20.59 55.48 20.78
C ARG A 442 20.01 55.31 19.38
N ASN A 443 18.74 54.90 19.29
CA ASN A 443 18.05 54.67 18.03
C ASN A 443 18.31 55.81 17.01
N GLY A 444 18.94 55.49 15.88
CA GLY A 444 19.05 56.40 14.74
C GLY A 444 20.45 56.83 14.26
N GLN A 445 21.57 56.26 14.73
CA GLN A 445 22.89 56.53 14.14
C GLN A 445 23.68 55.25 13.83
N SER A 446 24.09 55.15 12.57
CA SER A 446 24.94 54.11 11.99
C SER A 446 26.39 54.59 12.04
N GLU A 447 27.12 54.27 13.11
CA GLU A 447 28.58 54.30 13.06
C GLU A 447 29.11 53.00 13.67
N LEU A 448 29.67 52.15 12.82
CA LEU A 448 30.39 50.94 13.19
C LEU A 448 31.67 51.36 13.91
N THR A 449 31.75 51.14 15.22
CA THR A 449 33.02 51.20 15.93
C THR A 449 33.75 49.89 15.72
N GLU A 450 34.81 49.92 14.91
CA GLU A 450 35.75 48.81 14.74
C GLU A 450 36.52 48.60 16.06
N GLN A 451 36.09 47.65 16.88
CA GLN A 451 36.92 47.06 17.93
C GLN A 451 36.93 45.56 17.71
N TRP A 452 38.03 45.08 17.11
CA TRP A 452 38.30 43.68 16.89
C TRP A 452 38.65 43.03 18.24
N CYS A 453 37.82 42.11 18.72
CA CYS A 453 38.22 41.17 19.76
C CYS A 453 39.12 40.09 19.12
N GLU A 454 40.37 40.00 19.58
CA GLU A 454 41.25 38.88 19.23
C GLU A 454 40.69 37.58 19.82
N LEU A 455 40.42 36.60 18.95
CA LEU A 455 40.00 35.26 19.31
C LEU A 455 41.15 34.51 19.99
N GLN A 456 40.93 34.03 21.20
CA GLN A 456 41.87 33.11 21.86
C GLN A 456 41.92 31.76 21.12
N PRO A 457 43.10 31.12 20.99
CA PRO A 457 43.30 30.01 20.04
C PRO A 457 42.70 28.65 20.45
N ASP A 458 42.21 28.51 21.69
CA ASP A 458 42.07 27.19 22.32
C ASP A 458 40.65 26.59 22.30
N ASN A 459 39.70 27.14 21.54
CA ASN A 459 38.35 26.57 21.48
C ASN A 459 37.70 26.62 20.07
N PRO A 460 37.83 25.55 19.25
CA PRO A 460 37.35 25.55 17.87
C PRO A 460 35.84 25.34 17.72
N LYS A 461 35.03 25.43 18.79
CA LYS A 461 33.60 25.09 18.76
C LYS A 461 32.62 26.25 18.97
N THR A 462 33.08 27.49 19.05
CA THR A 462 32.19 28.64 19.24
C THR A 462 32.34 29.60 18.08
N LEU A 463 31.42 29.53 17.11
CA LEU A 463 31.51 30.36 15.90
C LEU A 463 30.89 31.76 16.09
N VAL A 464 30.07 31.99 17.12
CA VAL A 464 29.55 33.31 17.51
C VAL A 464 29.22 33.32 19.01
N GLU A 465 29.72 34.31 19.76
CA GLU A 465 29.30 34.60 21.13
C GLU A 465 28.57 35.95 21.15
N LEU A 466 27.30 35.97 21.56
CA LEU A 466 26.49 37.18 21.67
C LEU A 466 26.30 37.53 23.15
N SER A 467 27.02 38.54 23.63
CA SER A 467 26.87 39.09 24.98
C SER A 467 26.09 40.40 24.96
N ASN A 468 25.26 40.65 25.98
CA ASN A 468 24.42 41.85 26.15
C ASN A 468 23.28 42.03 25.13
N TYR A 469 22.64 40.93 24.71
CA TYR A 469 21.41 41.00 23.92
C TYR A 469 20.18 40.71 24.80
N SER A 470 19.15 41.54 24.69
CA SER A 470 17.80 41.25 25.20
C SER A 470 16.82 41.23 24.04
N SER A 471 16.25 40.05 23.73
CA SER A 471 15.05 39.97 22.90
C SER A 471 13.82 39.95 23.78
N SER A 472 12.93 40.92 23.60
CA SER A 472 11.54 40.80 24.04
C SER A 472 10.64 40.69 22.81
N TRP A 473 9.76 39.70 22.80
CA TRP A 473 8.70 39.59 21.80
C TRP A 473 7.49 40.36 22.30
N ALA A 474 7.38 41.61 21.90
CA ALA A 474 6.22 42.44 22.20
C ALA A 474 5.30 42.50 20.98
N ARG A 475 4.36 41.55 20.87
CA ARG A 475 2.96 41.71 20.38
C ARG A 475 2.27 40.34 20.20
N PRO A 476 1.07 40.11 20.79
CA PRO A 476 0.30 38.88 20.56
C PRO A 476 -0.39 38.80 19.19
N ASN A 477 -0.51 39.92 18.47
CA ASN A 477 -1.20 39.99 17.17
C ASN A 477 -0.34 40.76 16.16
N ALA A 478 0.61 40.09 15.52
CA ALA A 478 1.26 40.59 14.31
C ALA A 478 0.79 39.75 13.13
N ASP A 479 -0.11 40.31 12.32
CA ASP A 479 -0.50 39.71 11.05
C ASP A 479 0.71 39.67 10.11
N ILE A 480 1.07 38.47 9.68
CA ILE A 480 2.12 38.23 8.70
C ILE A 480 1.55 38.62 7.33
N TYR A 481 1.90 39.82 6.86
CA TYR A 481 1.70 40.17 5.45
C TYR A 481 2.84 39.54 4.63
N LEU A 482 2.54 38.43 3.97
CA LEU A 482 3.28 38.01 2.78
C LEU A 482 2.99 39.06 1.71
N LEU A 483 3.96 39.92 1.43
CA LEU A 483 3.92 40.85 0.30
C LEU A 483 3.82 40.02 -0.98
N ASP A 484 2.62 39.99 -1.55
CA ASP A 484 2.33 39.45 -2.86
C ASP A 484 2.87 40.42 -3.92
N ASP A 485 3.48 39.82 -4.95
CA ASP A 485 3.95 40.33 -6.23
C ASP A 485 3.88 41.87 -6.51
N PRO A 486 5.02 42.56 -6.80
CA PRO A 486 5.03 43.98 -7.15
C PRO A 486 4.28 44.34 -8.46
N LEU A 487 3.84 43.35 -9.23
CA LEU A 487 3.02 43.56 -10.44
C LEU A 487 1.54 43.87 -10.15
N SER A 488 1.07 43.65 -8.92
CA SER A 488 -0.32 43.91 -8.54
C SER A 488 -0.65 45.40 -8.32
N ALA A 489 0.36 46.28 -8.29
CA ALA A 489 0.22 47.72 -8.06
C ALA A 489 0.21 48.58 -9.34
N VAL A 490 0.18 47.97 -10.53
CA VAL A 490 0.27 48.69 -11.79
C VAL A 490 -1.13 48.88 -12.39
N ASP A 491 -1.59 50.13 -12.46
CA ASP A 491 -2.80 50.53 -13.22
C ASP A 491 -2.68 50.01 -14.67
N ALA A 492 -3.80 49.56 -15.25
CA ALA A 492 -3.91 49.12 -16.63
C ALA A 492 -3.31 50.12 -17.65
N ALA A 493 -3.30 51.42 -17.32
CA ALA A 493 -2.64 52.46 -18.12
C ALA A 493 -1.10 52.36 -18.11
N VAL A 494 -0.50 52.02 -16.96
CA VAL A 494 0.96 51.91 -16.80
C VAL A 494 1.47 50.54 -17.31
N GLY A 495 0.67 49.48 -17.16
CA GLY A 495 1.01 48.14 -17.67
C GLY A 495 1.13 48.09 -19.19
N ARG A 496 0.31 48.86 -19.93
CA ARG A 496 0.43 48.97 -21.41
C ARG A 496 1.74 49.61 -21.86
N PHE A 497 2.26 50.59 -21.12
CA PHE A 497 3.48 51.31 -21.50
C PHE A 497 4.76 50.46 -21.31
N ILE A 498 4.73 49.48 -20.42
CA ILE A 498 5.88 48.60 -20.12
C ILE A 498 6.05 47.50 -21.17
N PHE A 499 4.97 47.02 -21.79
CA PHE A 499 5.00 45.90 -22.74
C PHE A 499 5.02 46.31 -24.23
N ASP A 500 4.79 47.58 -24.56
CA ASP A 500 4.86 48.11 -25.93
C ASP A 500 6.24 48.74 -26.28
N LYS A 501 7.29 48.40 -25.52
CA LYS A 501 8.69 48.73 -25.85
C LYS A 501 9.57 47.50 -25.93
#